data_AF-A0A5C6CDT7-F1
#
_entry.id   AF-A0A5C6CDT7-F1
#
_cell.length_a   1.000
_cell.length_b   1.000
_cell.length_c   1.000
_cell.angle_alpha   90.00
_cell.angle_beta   90.00
_cell.angle_gamma   90.00
#
_symmetry.space_group_name_H-M   'P 1'
#
loop_
_entity.id
_entity.type
_entity.pdbx_description
1 polymer ?
#
loop_
_entity_poly.entity_id
_entity_poly.type
_entity_poly.pdbx_seq_one_letter_code
_entity_poly.pdbx_strand_id
1 'polypeptide(L)'
;MKIRHIAACLVAVSLTALLVGDSLAQEGGRRGGNRGGFGGGGFGGPGGGDPTLGLLMNEKVREEIALMPEQVEALKKIREDGGQRAGRPDFDFRNASEEARAEFFQKMQAERKERSGKMREQLEEVLLPEQLSRLNELAIQVQGIAALSSEEVQETLKITDAQKKEFETTRETIQTEMREKMRELMAAGDRDKMREAFGEVREEIEGKVLAVLTADQKAAFEKMKGAKFEFPEGLQGGMRGGPRGGGAVGGDRGGRGRGGDRGGDRGDRGGRGGRSAESAN
;
A
#
# COMPACT_ATOMS: atom_id res chain seq x y z
N MET A 1 -30.84 25.66 25.93
CA MET A 1 -31.97 24.84 25.43
C MET A 1 -31.53 24.20 24.12
N LYS A 2 -31.57 22.87 24.06
CA LYS A 2 -31.23 22.05 22.88
C LYS A 2 -32.44 22.05 21.95
N ILE A 3 -32.28 22.39 20.67
CA ILE A 3 -33.27 22.10 19.64
C ILE A 3 -32.60 21.25 18.57
N ARG A 4 -33.07 20.00 18.49
CA ARG A 4 -32.68 18.98 17.52
C ARG A 4 -33.43 19.27 16.23
N HIS A 5 -32.73 19.46 15.12
CA HIS A 5 -33.34 19.49 13.80
C HIS A 5 -32.99 18.19 13.07
N ILE A 6 -33.94 17.27 13.10
CA ILE A 6 -34.08 16.16 12.17
C ILE A 6 -34.49 16.80 10.83
N ALA A 7 -33.63 16.74 9.83
CA ALA A 7 -33.95 17.16 8.47
C ALA A 7 -33.81 15.95 7.54
N ALA A 8 -34.96 15.47 7.08
CA ALA A 8 -35.09 14.43 6.07
C ALA A 8 -34.62 14.98 4.70
N CYS A 9 -33.59 14.36 4.11
CA CYS A 9 -33.16 14.71 2.76
C CYS A 9 -33.82 13.78 1.73
N LEU A 10 -34.79 14.37 1.02
CA LEU A 10 -35.45 13.84 -0.17
C LEU A 10 -34.45 13.55 -1.28
N VAL A 11 -34.47 12.31 -1.79
CA VAL A 11 -33.74 11.88 -2.98
C VAL A 11 -34.43 12.45 -4.22
N ALA A 12 -33.76 13.39 -4.91
CA ALA A 12 -34.13 13.83 -6.24
C ALA A 12 -33.22 13.15 -7.28
N VAL A 13 -33.77 12.17 -8.00
CA VAL A 13 -33.14 11.56 -9.18
C VAL A 13 -33.44 12.46 -10.38
N SER A 14 -32.43 13.14 -10.92
CA SER A 14 -32.54 13.85 -12.20
C SER A 14 -31.74 13.13 -13.28
N LEU A 15 -32.50 12.59 -14.23
CA LEU A 15 -32.10 11.91 -15.47
C LEU A 15 -31.52 12.91 -16.50
N THR A 16 -30.98 12.35 -17.60
CA THR A 16 -30.60 12.96 -18.91
C THR A 16 -29.23 13.65 -19.01
N ALA A 17 -28.41 13.48 -20.07
CA ALA A 17 -28.50 12.68 -21.30
C ALA A 17 -27.09 12.43 -21.88
N LEU A 18 -27.00 11.37 -22.69
CA LEU A 18 -25.85 10.92 -23.47
C LEU A 18 -25.33 11.99 -24.46
N LEU A 19 -24.01 12.13 -24.56
CA LEU A 19 -23.34 12.53 -25.79
C LEU A 19 -22.23 11.52 -26.12
N VAL A 20 -22.36 10.96 -27.32
CA VAL A 20 -21.49 10.00 -27.96
C VAL A 20 -20.17 10.70 -28.33
N GLY A 21 -19.05 10.14 -27.88
CA GLY A 21 -17.71 10.56 -28.31
C GLY A 21 -17.17 9.62 -29.38
N ASP A 22 -16.73 10.20 -30.49
CA ASP A 22 -16.17 9.52 -31.66
C ASP A 22 -15.03 8.54 -31.32
N SER A 23 -15.10 7.36 -31.94
CA SER A 23 -14.04 6.36 -31.92
C SER A 23 -12.83 6.83 -32.75
N LEU A 24 -11.77 7.27 -32.09
CA LEU A 24 -10.46 7.37 -32.71
C LEU A 24 -9.68 6.07 -32.47
N ALA A 25 -9.64 5.25 -33.52
CA ALA A 25 -8.74 4.12 -33.62
C ALA A 25 -7.29 4.64 -33.69
N GLN A 26 -6.54 4.47 -32.60
CA GLN A 26 -5.10 4.63 -32.61
C GLN A 26 -4.44 3.26 -32.68
N GLU A 27 -3.95 2.97 -33.87
CA GLU A 27 -3.07 1.88 -34.26
C GLU A 27 -1.81 1.88 -33.38
N GLY A 28 -1.83 1.06 -32.33
CA GLY A 28 -0.79 0.97 -31.30
C GLY A 28 0.26 -0.09 -31.66
N GLY A 29 1.40 0.39 -32.15
CA GLY A 29 2.55 -0.42 -32.54
C GLY A 29 3.16 -1.28 -31.43
N ARG A 30 3.63 -2.46 -31.88
CA ARG A 30 4.86 -3.15 -31.47
C ARG A 30 5.14 -3.29 -29.97
N ARG A 31 4.59 -4.39 -29.46
CA ARG A 31 5.14 -5.27 -28.42
C ARG A 31 6.67 -5.43 -28.53
N GLY A 32 7.39 -5.02 -27.48
CA GLY A 32 8.80 -5.39 -27.29
C GLY A 32 9.46 -4.72 -26.07
N GLY A 33 9.91 -5.53 -25.11
CA GLY A 33 11.08 -5.17 -24.30
C GLY A 33 10.92 -5.00 -22.78
N ASN A 34 10.90 -6.13 -22.07
CA ASN A 34 11.78 -6.43 -20.94
C ASN A 34 11.66 -5.70 -19.57
N ARG A 35 11.50 -6.56 -18.55
CA ARG A 35 12.16 -6.60 -17.22
C ARG A 35 11.85 -5.53 -16.16
N GLY A 36 11.44 -6.07 -15.01
CA GLY A 36 11.95 -5.60 -13.72
C GLY A 36 10.92 -4.88 -12.87
N GLY A 37 9.97 -5.64 -12.33
CA GLY A 37 9.18 -5.19 -11.20
C GLY A 37 10.08 -4.95 -10.00
N PHE A 38 10.10 -3.72 -9.53
CA PHE A 38 10.19 -3.39 -8.11
C PHE A 38 9.14 -2.31 -7.89
N GLY A 39 7.94 -2.76 -7.52
CA GLY A 39 6.93 -1.88 -6.96
C GLY A 39 7.54 -1.25 -5.72
N GLY A 40 7.71 0.08 -5.75
CA GLY A 40 8.01 0.89 -4.57
C GLY A 40 6.85 0.78 -3.58
N GLY A 41 6.86 -0.31 -2.83
CA GLY A 41 6.05 -0.57 -1.65
C GLY A 41 6.97 -0.87 -0.48
N GLY A 42 8.03 -0.09 -0.32
CA GLY A 42 8.81 -0.05 0.91
C GLY A 42 8.15 0.97 1.83
N PHE A 43 7.95 0.58 3.10
CA PHE A 43 7.61 1.44 4.26
C PHE A 43 7.25 2.89 3.90
N GLY A 44 5.98 3.12 3.55
CA GLY A 44 5.51 4.35 2.88
C GLY A 44 5.01 4.14 1.44
N GLY A 45 4.49 2.95 1.11
CA GLY A 45 3.77 2.74 -0.16
C GLY A 45 2.58 3.70 -0.33
N PRO A 46 1.92 3.73 -1.50
CA PRO A 46 0.87 4.71 -1.84
C PRO A 46 -0.33 4.86 -0.89
N GLY A 47 -0.37 4.17 0.25
CA GLY A 47 -1.37 4.22 1.32
C GLY A 47 -0.94 5.00 2.58
N GLY A 48 -0.17 6.08 2.46
CA GLY A 48 -0.03 7.09 3.54
C GLY A 48 -1.27 7.97 3.73
N GLY A 49 -2.46 7.41 3.48
CA GLY A 49 -3.74 8.07 3.67
C GLY A 49 -4.44 7.52 4.92
N ASP A 50 -5.51 8.18 5.32
CA ASP A 50 -6.39 7.71 6.39
C ASP A 50 -6.91 6.28 6.09
N PRO A 51 -6.67 5.27 6.97
CA PRO A 51 -7.08 3.89 6.74
C PRO A 51 -8.56 3.64 7.04
N THR A 52 -9.31 4.62 7.55
CA THR A 52 -10.72 4.48 7.98
C THR A 52 -11.58 3.78 6.94
N LEU A 53 -11.55 4.21 5.68
CA LEU A 53 -12.27 3.54 4.60
C LEU A 53 -11.82 2.09 4.38
N GLY A 54 -10.52 1.83 4.44
CA GLY A 54 -9.99 0.48 4.27
C GLY A 54 -10.43 -0.45 5.40
N LEU A 55 -10.53 0.06 6.62
CA LEU A 55 -11.02 -0.64 7.80
C LEU A 55 -12.51 -1.01 7.65
N LEU A 56 -13.33 -0.09 7.15
CA LEU A 56 -14.76 -0.32 6.91
C LEU A 56 -15.05 -1.39 5.86
N MET A 57 -14.07 -1.77 5.03
CA MET A 57 -14.20 -2.90 4.12
C MET A 57 -14.16 -4.26 4.85
N ASN A 58 -13.71 -4.28 6.10
CA ASN A 58 -13.61 -5.49 6.87
C ASN A 58 -14.88 -5.77 7.67
N GLU A 59 -15.42 -6.97 7.53
CA GLU A 59 -16.63 -7.39 8.26
C GLU A 59 -16.49 -7.32 9.78
N LYS A 60 -15.39 -7.81 10.35
CA LYS A 60 -15.18 -7.75 11.81
C LYS A 60 -15.12 -6.32 12.33
N VAL A 61 -14.55 -5.39 11.56
CA VAL A 61 -14.54 -3.97 11.94
C VAL A 61 -15.94 -3.38 11.87
N ARG A 62 -16.73 -3.74 10.85
CA ARG A 62 -18.12 -3.30 10.74
C ARG A 62 -18.98 -3.84 11.87
N GLU A 63 -18.77 -5.08 12.28
CA GLU A 63 -19.42 -5.69 13.46
C GLU A 63 -18.99 -4.99 14.76
N GLU A 64 -17.70 -4.72 14.93
CA GLU A 64 -17.15 -4.03 16.12
C GLU A 64 -17.77 -2.66 16.34
N ILE A 65 -18.00 -1.90 15.27
CA ILE A 65 -18.65 -0.59 15.35
C ILE A 65 -20.16 -0.67 15.13
N ALA A 66 -20.72 -1.90 15.11
CA ALA A 66 -22.14 -2.18 14.94
C ALA A 66 -22.79 -1.41 13.78
N LEU A 67 -22.18 -1.47 12.59
CA LEU A 67 -22.74 -0.81 11.41
C LEU A 67 -24.09 -1.39 11.02
N MET A 68 -25.05 -0.50 10.78
CA MET A 68 -26.36 -0.85 10.27
C MET A 68 -26.28 -1.19 8.77
N PRO A 69 -27.15 -2.08 8.24
CA PRO A 69 -27.16 -2.43 6.82
C PRO A 69 -27.26 -1.20 5.89
N GLU A 70 -28.06 -0.21 6.26
CA GLU A 70 -28.21 1.03 5.51
C GLU A 70 -26.91 1.85 5.45
N GLN A 71 -26.14 1.89 6.55
CA GLN A 71 -24.83 2.54 6.59
C GLN A 71 -23.83 1.80 5.72
N VAL A 72 -23.85 0.46 5.71
CA VAL A 72 -23.01 -0.35 4.82
C VAL A 72 -23.29 -0.04 3.35
N GLU A 73 -24.56 0.09 2.95
CA GLU A 73 -24.92 0.47 1.59
C GLU A 73 -24.50 1.91 1.24
N ALA A 74 -24.63 2.86 2.18
CA ALA A 74 -24.14 4.22 1.99
C ALA A 74 -22.62 4.26 1.80
N LEU A 75 -21.86 3.51 2.60
CA LEU A 75 -20.41 3.40 2.48
C LEU A 75 -19.96 2.77 1.16
N LYS A 76 -20.73 1.83 0.60
CA LYS A 76 -20.46 1.28 -0.73
C LYS A 76 -20.56 2.36 -1.81
N LYS A 77 -21.58 3.21 -1.75
CA LYS A 77 -21.75 4.33 -2.69
C LYS A 77 -20.63 5.34 -2.56
N ILE A 78 -20.27 5.74 -1.34
CA ILE A 78 -19.11 6.61 -1.07
C ILE A 78 -17.84 6.05 -1.71
N ARG A 79 -17.64 4.72 -1.63
CA ARG A 79 -16.50 4.06 -2.24
C ARG A 79 -16.57 4.02 -3.77
N GLU A 80 -17.75 3.84 -4.35
CA GLU A 80 -17.96 3.86 -5.80
C GLU A 80 -17.69 5.26 -6.37
N ASP A 81 -18.18 6.29 -5.69
CA ASP A 81 -17.97 7.70 -6.04
C ASP A 81 -16.50 8.13 -5.88
N GLY A 82 -15.85 7.69 -4.79
CA GLY A 82 -14.41 7.86 -4.59
C GLY A 82 -13.55 6.90 -5.43
N GLY A 83 -14.19 5.96 -6.13
CA GLY A 83 -13.64 4.74 -6.72
C GLY A 83 -13.04 4.91 -8.11
N GLN A 84 -13.05 6.11 -8.67
CA GLN A 84 -12.08 6.47 -9.68
C GLN A 84 -10.71 6.49 -9.03
N ARG A 85 -10.10 5.30 -8.93
CA ARG A 85 -8.66 5.14 -8.77
C ARG A 85 -8.05 6.11 -9.76
N ALA A 86 -7.49 7.20 -9.25
CA ALA A 86 -6.64 8.05 -10.05
C ALA A 86 -5.65 7.08 -10.68
N GLY A 87 -5.68 6.97 -12.01
CA GLY A 87 -4.72 6.16 -12.74
C GLY A 87 -3.33 6.52 -12.22
N ARG A 88 -2.40 5.56 -12.26
CA ARG A 88 -1.02 5.85 -11.87
C ARG A 88 -0.62 7.16 -12.56
N PRO A 89 -0.25 8.22 -11.81
CA PRO A 89 0.04 9.50 -12.40
C PRO A 89 1.10 9.31 -13.49
N ASP A 90 0.84 9.85 -14.68
CA ASP A 90 1.74 9.73 -15.82
C ASP A 90 2.90 10.72 -15.64
N PHE A 91 3.78 10.39 -14.69
CA PHE A 91 4.93 11.21 -14.31
C PHE A 91 6.21 10.39 -14.45
N ASP A 92 7.17 10.91 -15.24
CA ASP A 92 8.46 10.26 -15.47
C ASP A 92 9.42 10.54 -14.31
N PHE A 93 9.32 9.73 -13.26
CA PHE A 93 10.22 9.81 -12.12
C PHE A 93 11.69 9.55 -12.46
N ARG A 94 12.01 8.86 -13.57
CA ARG A 94 13.41 8.52 -13.88
C ARG A 94 14.18 9.73 -14.39
N ASN A 95 13.54 10.52 -15.25
CA ASN A 95 14.19 11.64 -15.92
C ASN A 95 13.81 13.02 -15.35
N ALA A 96 12.79 13.11 -14.48
CA ALA A 96 12.41 14.37 -13.85
C ALA A 96 13.52 14.98 -12.99
N SER A 97 13.62 16.31 -13.00
CA SER A 97 14.47 17.08 -12.08
C SER A 97 14.01 16.93 -10.63
N GLU A 98 14.87 17.28 -9.68
CA GLU A 98 14.52 17.25 -8.25
C GLU A 98 13.36 18.21 -7.92
N GLU A 99 13.37 19.40 -8.51
CA GLU A 99 12.30 20.38 -8.38
C GLU A 99 10.96 19.85 -8.92
N ALA A 100 10.95 19.28 -10.13
CA ALA A 100 9.73 18.70 -10.72
C ALA A 100 9.19 17.53 -9.88
N ARG A 101 10.07 16.73 -9.27
CA ARG A 101 9.66 15.66 -8.33
C ARG A 101 9.06 16.26 -7.05
N ALA A 102 9.66 17.30 -6.49
CA ALA A 102 9.15 17.97 -5.29
C ALA A 102 7.75 18.56 -5.53
N GLU A 103 7.54 19.27 -6.64
CA GLU A 103 6.24 19.81 -7.03
C GLU A 103 5.20 18.69 -7.22
N PHE A 104 5.58 17.59 -7.87
CA PHE A 104 4.71 16.43 -8.03
C PHE A 104 4.28 15.85 -6.66
N PHE A 105 5.21 15.68 -5.73
CA PHE A 105 4.90 15.16 -4.39
C PHE A 105 3.98 16.10 -3.62
N GLN A 106 4.22 17.42 -3.68
CA GLN A 106 3.36 18.42 -3.06
C GLN A 106 1.94 18.38 -3.64
N LYS A 107 1.81 18.31 -4.97
CA LYS A 107 0.52 18.17 -5.65
C LYS A 107 -0.22 16.91 -5.18
N MET A 108 0.47 15.76 -5.18
CA MET A 108 -0.13 14.51 -4.72
C MET A 108 -0.52 14.54 -3.24
N GLN A 109 0.26 15.23 -2.39
CA GLN A 109 -0.06 15.41 -0.99
C GLN A 109 -1.32 16.27 -0.82
N ALA A 110 -1.43 17.37 -1.56
CA ALA A 110 -2.61 18.24 -1.55
C ALA A 110 -3.87 17.49 -2.01
N GLU A 111 -3.80 16.77 -3.13
CA GLU A 111 -4.91 15.94 -3.63
C GLU A 111 -5.31 14.85 -2.64
N ARG A 112 -4.34 14.23 -1.95
CA ARG A 112 -4.61 13.24 -0.89
C ARG A 112 -5.30 13.89 0.30
N LYS A 113 -4.85 15.07 0.73
CA LYS A 113 -5.46 15.81 1.86
C LYS A 113 -6.90 16.19 1.53
N GLU A 114 -7.14 16.76 0.35
CA GLU A 114 -8.47 17.12 -0.11
C GLU A 114 -9.40 15.89 -0.17
N ARG A 115 -8.94 14.80 -0.79
CA ARG A 115 -9.72 13.56 -0.87
C ARG A 115 -10.02 12.97 0.51
N SER A 116 -9.05 13.00 1.42
CA SER A 116 -9.23 12.49 2.79
C SER A 116 -10.21 13.36 3.57
N GLY A 117 -10.16 14.69 3.41
CA GLY A 117 -11.12 15.61 4.03
C GLY A 117 -12.55 15.35 3.56
N LYS A 118 -12.76 15.33 2.23
CA LYS A 118 -14.07 14.99 1.63
C LYS A 118 -14.58 13.63 2.10
N MET A 119 -13.69 12.65 2.16
CA MET A 119 -14.05 11.32 2.64
C MET A 119 -14.51 11.34 4.10
N ARG A 120 -13.79 12.08 4.95
CA ARG A 120 -14.14 12.20 6.36
C ARG A 120 -15.49 12.88 6.56
N GLU A 121 -15.78 13.95 5.82
CA GLU A 121 -17.09 14.60 5.83
C GLU A 121 -18.21 13.61 5.48
N GLN A 122 -18.04 12.80 4.44
CA GLN A 122 -19.01 11.76 4.07
C GLN A 122 -19.17 10.67 5.15
N LEU A 123 -18.08 10.32 5.83
CA LEU A 123 -18.15 9.37 6.96
C LEU A 123 -18.90 9.97 8.16
N GLU A 124 -18.71 11.26 8.44
CA GLU A 124 -19.41 11.99 9.50
C GLU A 124 -20.93 12.13 9.25
N GLU A 125 -21.35 12.17 7.98
CA GLU A 125 -22.76 12.16 7.60
C GLU A 125 -23.44 10.80 7.76
N VAL A 126 -22.69 9.70 7.57
CA VAL A 126 -23.23 8.33 7.56
C VAL A 126 -23.11 7.65 8.92
N LEU A 127 -22.02 7.89 9.64
CA LEU A 127 -21.70 7.21 10.90
C LEU A 127 -22.19 8.01 12.11
N LEU A 128 -22.65 7.28 13.13
CA LEU A 128 -22.95 7.89 14.43
C LEU A 128 -21.64 8.33 15.12
N PRO A 129 -21.67 9.36 15.99
CA PRO A 129 -20.48 9.85 16.67
C PRO A 129 -19.67 8.77 17.41
N GLU A 130 -20.36 7.83 18.06
CA GLU A 130 -19.71 6.72 18.78
C GLU A 130 -19.04 5.72 17.80
N GLN A 131 -19.65 5.47 16.64
CA GLN A 131 -19.08 4.60 15.61
C GLN A 131 -17.84 5.23 14.97
N LEU A 132 -17.89 6.54 14.73
CA LEU A 132 -16.74 7.30 14.21
C LEU A 132 -15.61 7.35 15.23
N SER A 133 -15.92 7.59 16.51
CA SER A 133 -14.93 7.54 17.59
C SER A 133 -14.24 6.18 17.64
N ARG A 134 -15.01 5.09 17.63
CA ARG A 134 -14.44 3.74 17.64
C ARG A 134 -13.64 3.45 16.37
N LEU A 135 -14.10 3.90 15.21
CA LEU A 135 -13.37 3.75 13.95
C LEU A 135 -12.01 4.48 13.99
N ASN A 136 -11.95 5.67 14.58
CA ASN A 136 -10.71 6.43 14.76
C ASN A 136 -9.73 5.71 15.71
N GLU A 137 -10.22 5.15 16.82
CA GLU A 137 -9.40 4.30 17.71
C GLU A 137 -8.78 3.12 16.93
N LEU A 138 -9.60 2.44 16.12
CA LEU A 138 -9.13 1.33 15.28
C LEU A 138 -8.11 1.79 14.22
N ALA A 139 -8.33 2.96 13.62
CA ALA A 139 -7.40 3.58 12.68
C ALA A 139 -6.03 3.84 13.34
N ILE A 140 -6.03 4.40 14.56
CA ILE A 140 -4.81 4.64 15.34
C ILE A 140 -4.13 3.30 15.70
N GLN A 141 -4.89 2.26 16.08
CA GLN A 141 -4.33 0.94 16.35
C GLN A 141 -3.65 0.30 15.13
N VAL A 142 -4.23 0.47 13.93
CA VAL A 142 -3.63 -0.05 12.69
C VAL A 142 -2.41 0.76 12.25
N GLN A 143 -2.48 2.10 12.36
CA GLN A 143 -1.38 2.98 11.98
C GLN A 143 -0.20 2.91 12.95
N GLY A 144 -0.46 2.65 14.24
CA GLY A 144 0.56 2.73 15.28
C GLY A 144 1.22 4.12 15.30
N ILE A 145 2.53 4.18 15.46
CA ILE A 145 3.30 5.44 15.45
C ILE A 145 3.09 6.31 14.22
N ALA A 146 2.66 5.75 13.09
CA ALA A 146 2.39 6.54 11.88
C ALA A 146 1.23 7.54 12.11
N ALA A 147 0.31 7.24 13.03
CA ALA A 147 -0.79 8.12 13.43
C ALA A 147 -0.29 9.46 14.00
N LEU A 148 0.93 9.52 14.56
CA LEU A 148 1.55 10.77 15.04
C LEU A 148 1.82 11.78 13.91
N SER A 149 1.69 11.37 12.65
CA SER A 149 1.76 12.27 11.50
C SER A 149 0.41 12.92 11.16
N SER A 150 -0.69 12.48 11.78
CA SER A 150 -2.02 13.08 11.60
C SER A 150 -2.12 14.41 12.34
N GLU A 151 -2.69 15.43 11.68
CA GLU A 151 -2.94 16.76 12.26
C GLU A 151 -3.83 16.63 13.51
N GLU A 152 -4.91 15.84 13.46
CA GLU A 152 -5.83 15.61 14.59
C GLU A 152 -5.14 14.99 15.82
N VAL A 153 -4.24 14.03 15.57
CA VAL A 153 -3.48 13.36 16.64
C VAL A 153 -2.46 14.34 17.24
N GLN A 154 -1.79 15.13 16.40
CA GLN A 154 -0.81 16.13 16.86
C GLN A 154 -1.49 17.23 17.68
N GLU A 155 -2.66 17.71 17.25
CA GLU A 155 -3.44 18.70 17.98
C GLU A 155 -3.91 18.16 19.33
N THR A 156 -4.41 16.93 19.36
CA THR A 156 -4.87 16.29 20.60
C THR A 156 -3.72 16.08 21.60
N LEU A 157 -2.55 15.67 21.11
CA LEU A 157 -1.33 15.53 21.91
C LEU A 157 -0.62 16.85 22.21
N LYS A 158 -1.11 17.96 21.63
CA LYS A 158 -0.51 19.30 21.74
C LYS A 158 0.98 19.26 21.39
N ILE A 159 1.32 18.60 20.29
CA ILE A 159 2.71 18.49 19.82
C ILE A 159 3.24 19.89 19.51
N THR A 160 4.36 20.23 20.15
CA THR A 160 4.99 21.55 19.99
C THR A 160 5.75 21.65 18.67
N ASP A 161 6.04 22.86 18.21
CA ASP A 161 6.85 23.06 17.00
C ASP A 161 8.28 22.52 17.14
N ALA A 162 8.83 22.53 18.36
CA ALA A 162 10.10 21.88 18.66
C ALA A 162 10.03 20.37 18.41
N GLN A 163 8.98 19.70 18.91
CA GLN A 163 8.76 18.27 18.69
C GLN A 163 8.46 17.95 17.22
N LYS A 164 7.76 18.81 16.49
CA LYS A 164 7.55 18.63 15.05
C LYS A 164 8.87 18.59 14.29
N LYS A 165 9.80 19.51 14.61
CA LYS A 165 11.16 19.50 14.04
C LYS A 165 11.93 18.25 14.44
N GLU A 166 11.84 17.83 15.69
CA GLU A 166 12.47 16.57 16.14
C GLU A 166 11.90 15.35 15.40
N PHE A 167 10.59 15.30 15.13
CA PHE A 167 10.00 14.26 14.30
C PHE A 167 10.53 14.27 12.86
N GLU A 168 10.73 15.45 12.26
CA GLU A 168 11.33 15.59 10.93
C GLU A 168 12.76 15.04 10.92
N THR A 169 13.62 15.49 11.84
CA THR A 169 14.99 14.98 11.97
C THR A 169 15.03 13.47 12.26
N THR A 170 14.12 12.99 13.10
CA THR A 170 14.00 11.55 13.40
C THR A 170 13.63 10.78 12.13
N ARG A 171 12.69 11.28 11.32
CA ARG A 171 12.32 10.66 10.04
C ARG A 171 13.46 10.63 9.04
N GLU A 172 14.25 11.69 8.93
CA GLU A 172 15.43 11.74 8.06
C GLU A 172 16.50 10.71 8.48
N THR A 173 16.72 10.58 9.78
CA THR A 173 17.62 9.59 10.37
C THR A 173 17.14 8.17 10.02
N ILE A 174 15.85 7.89 10.28
CA ILE A 174 15.23 6.60 9.95
C ILE A 174 15.34 6.30 8.46
N GLN A 175 15.08 7.26 7.57
CA GLN A 175 15.18 7.04 6.13
C GLN A 175 16.61 6.69 5.68
N THR A 176 17.61 7.31 6.30
CA THR A 176 19.02 7.03 6.01
C THR A 176 19.40 5.64 6.48
N GLU A 177 19.11 5.29 7.74
CA GLU A 177 19.37 3.95 8.29
C GLU A 177 18.64 2.86 7.53
N MET A 178 17.37 3.09 7.16
CA MET A 178 16.59 2.17 6.33
C MET A 178 17.26 1.94 4.97
N ARG A 179 17.76 3.00 4.33
CA ARG A 179 18.43 2.89 3.03
C ARG A 179 19.70 2.06 3.13
N GLU A 180 20.49 2.26 4.18
CA GLU A 180 21.72 1.51 4.45
C GLU A 180 21.43 0.05 4.74
N LYS A 181 20.54 -0.24 5.71
CA LYS A 181 20.11 -1.60 6.05
C LYS A 181 19.53 -2.33 4.84
N MET A 182 18.71 -1.66 4.02
CA MET A 182 18.19 -2.26 2.78
C MET A 182 19.30 -2.61 1.79
N ARG A 183 20.35 -1.79 1.69
CA ARG A 183 21.49 -2.05 0.81
C ARG A 183 22.27 -3.29 1.27
N GLU A 184 22.48 -3.40 2.58
CA GLU A 184 23.15 -4.55 3.22
C GLU A 184 22.34 -5.83 3.05
N LEU A 185 21.04 -5.79 3.35
CA LEU A 185 20.14 -6.94 3.21
C LEU A 185 20.03 -7.43 1.76
N MET A 186 19.97 -6.51 0.80
CA MET A 186 19.97 -6.86 -0.63
C MET A 186 21.30 -7.49 -1.08
N ALA A 187 22.43 -7.07 -0.48
CA ALA A 187 23.73 -7.68 -0.74
C ALA A 187 23.86 -9.07 -0.10
N ALA A 188 23.20 -9.31 1.04
CA ALA A 188 23.22 -10.58 1.76
C ALA A 188 22.40 -11.70 1.07
N GLY A 189 21.41 -11.35 0.24
CA GLY A 189 20.68 -12.29 -0.63
C GLY A 189 19.72 -13.28 0.05
N ASP A 190 19.53 -13.17 1.37
CA ASP A 190 18.74 -14.08 2.19
C ASP A 190 17.36 -13.45 2.52
N ARG A 191 16.30 -14.01 1.91
CA ARG A 191 14.92 -13.50 2.05
C ARG A 191 14.34 -13.71 3.45
N ASP A 192 14.79 -14.73 4.18
CA ASP A 192 14.26 -15.01 5.52
C ASP A 192 14.88 -14.03 6.54
N LYS A 193 16.17 -13.75 6.41
CA LYS A 193 16.85 -12.70 7.19
C LYS A 193 16.30 -11.31 6.92
N MET A 194 15.86 -11.02 5.69
CA MET A 194 15.21 -9.75 5.39
C MET A 194 13.94 -9.57 6.24
N ARG A 195 13.14 -10.63 6.40
CA ARG A 195 11.88 -10.55 7.15
C ARG A 195 12.10 -10.26 8.64
N GLU A 196 13.08 -10.90 9.25
CA GLU A 196 13.47 -10.67 10.65
C GLU A 196 14.00 -9.24 10.83
N ALA A 197 14.92 -8.82 9.95
CA ALA A 197 15.49 -7.48 9.98
C ALA A 197 14.42 -6.37 9.84
N PHE A 198 13.38 -6.57 9.02
CA PHE A 198 12.27 -5.61 8.94
C PHE A 198 11.47 -5.51 10.25
N GLY A 199 11.38 -6.59 11.03
CA GLY A 199 10.73 -6.58 12.34
C GLY A 199 11.53 -5.75 13.35
N GLU A 200 12.82 -6.04 13.48
CA GLU A 200 13.71 -5.31 14.39
C GLU A 200 13.76 -3.81 14.06
N VAL A 201 13.87 -3.48 12.77
CA VAL A 201 13.91 -2.08 12.34
C VAL A 201 12.61 -1.36 12.66
N ARG A 202 11.47 -2.04 12.57
CA ARG A 202 10.19 -1.43 12.95
C ARG A 202 10.14 -1.09 14.43
N GLU A 203 10.61 -1.98 15.31
CA GLU A 203 10.66 -1.73 16.76
C GLU A 203 11.64 -0.61 17.10
N GLU A 204 12.80 -0.58 16.43
CA GLU A 204 13.79 0.48 16.58
C GLU A 204 13.20 1.85 16.18
N ILE A 205 12.51 1.91 15.04
CA ILE A 205 11.82 3.11 14.57
C ILE A 205 10.74 3.54 15.58
N GLU A 206 9.93 2.61 16.07
CA GLU A 206 8.92 2.89 17.08
C GLU A 206 9.51 3.48 18.35
N GLY A 207 10.61 2.91 18.85
CA GLY A 207 11.33 3.45 19.99
C GLY A 207 11.83 4.88 19.76
N LYS A 208 12.47 5.14 18.61
CA LYS A 208 12.99 6.48 18.25
C LYS A 208 11.87 7.52 18.14
N VAL A 209 10.77 7.20 17.46
CA VAL A 209 9.64 8.12 17.29
C VAL A 209 8.96 8.39 18.63
N LEU A 210 8.71 7.37 19.44
CA LEU A 210 8.10 7.56 20.75
C LEU A 210 9.02 8.36 21.69
N ALA A 211 10.35 8.29 21.56
CA ALA A 211 11.27 9.05 22.39
C ALA A 211 11.10 10.58 22.31
N VAL A 212 10.58 11.10 21.19
CA VAL A 212 10.25 12.53 21.00
C VAL A 212 9.07 12.98 21.87
N LEU A 213 8.19 12.05 22.23
CA LEU A 213 7.03 12.33 23.07
C LEU A 213 7.38 12.36 24.55
N THR A 214 6.73 13.25 25.30
CA THR A 214 6.77 13.25 26.76
C THR A 214 6.03 12.03 27.33
N ALA A 215 6.25 11.70 28.60
CA ALA A 215 5.54 10.61 29.26
C ALA A 215 4.01 10.80 29.21
N ASP A 216 3.53 12.02 29.42
CA ASP A 216 2.11 12.35 29.36
C ASP A 216 1.53 12.19 27.95
N GLN A 217 2.29 12.59 26.91
CA GLN A 217 1.89 12.42 25.52
C GLN A 217 1.85 10.94 25.10
N LYS A 218 2.81 10.12 25.56
CA LYS A 218 2.78 8.66 25.35
C LYS A 218 1.54 8.06 26.00
N ALA A 219 1.24 8.42 27.24
CA ALA A 219 0.05 7.94 27.94
C ALA A 219 -1.25 8.39 27.26
N ALA A 220 -1.31 9.64 26.76
CA ALA A 220 -2.43 10.14 25.99
C ALA A 220 -2.58 9.39 24.64
N PHE A 221 -1.46 9.10 23.96
CA PHE A 221 -1.45 8.33 22.72
C PHE A 221 -1.96 6.90 22.91
N GLU A 222 -1.56 6.23 23.99
CA GLU A 222 -2.11 4.91 24.34
C GLU A 222 -3.61 4.98 24.65
N LYS A 223 -4.09 6.02 25.32
CA LYS A 223 -5.52 6.21 25.57
C LYS A 223 -6.32 6.41 24.28
N MET A 224 -5.78 7.14 23.30
CA MET A 224 -6.44 7.36 22.00
C MET A 224 -6.57 6.07 21.18
N LYS A 225 -5.78 5.03 21.44
CA LYS A 225 -5.96 3.72 20.81
C LYS A 225 -7.23 3.02 21.28
N GLY A 226 -7.80 3.41 22.42
CA GLY A 226 -9.00 2.80 22.97
C GLY A 226 -8.85 1.31 23.31
N ALA A 227 -9.97 0.59 23.32
CA ALA A 227 -9.97 -0.83 23.63
C ALA A 227 -9.27 -1.65 22.53
N LYS A 228 -8.37 -2.57 22.91
CA LYS A 228 -7.64 -3.44 21.97
C LYS A 228 -8.62 -4.21 21.09
N PHE A 229 -8.36 -4.23 19.79
CA PHE A 229 -9.13 -4.99 18.81
C PHE A 229 -8.26 -6.03 18.10
N GLU A 230 -8.81 -7.22 17.90
CA GLU A 230 -8.14 -8.29 17.15
C GLU A 230 -8.43 -8.16 15.66
N PHE A 231 -7.55 -7.44 14.96
CA PHE A 231 -7.68 -7.28 13.52
C PHE A 231 -7.53 -8.62 12.78
N PRO A 232 -8.39 -8.88 11.79
CA PRO A 232 -8.18 -9.99 10.88
C PRO A 232 -6.85 -9.85 10.11
N GLU A 233 -6.30 -11.00 9.70
CA GLU A 233 -5.00 -11.08 9.06
C GLU A 233 -4.90 -10.16 7.84
N GLY A 234 -3.86 -9.33 7.78
CA GLY A 234 -3.58 -8.42 6.68
C GLY A 234 -4.13 -6.99 6.82
N LEU A 235 -4.89 -6.66 7.88
CA LEU A 235 -5.31 -5.27 8.18
C LEU A 235 -4.36 -4.54 9.12
N GLN A 236 -3.81 -5.24 10.10
CA GLN A 236 -2.78 -4.68 10.95
C GLN A 236 -1.49 -4.58 10.13
N GLY A 237 -1.19 -3.35 9.69
CA GLY A 237 -0.08 -3.03 8.79
C GLY A 237 1.16 -3.85 9.13
N GLY A 238 1.54 -4.76 8.23
CA GLY A 238 2.77 -5.54 8.32
C GLY A 238 2.94 -6.47 9.54
N MET A 239 1.94 -6.67 10.40
CA MET A 239 2.13 -7.42 11.67
C MET A 239 2.04 -8.94 11.51
N ARG A 240 1.72 -9.45 10.32
CA ARG A 240 1.86 -10.87 10.00
C ARG A 240 2.07 -11.03 8.50
N GLY A 241 3.32 -11.18 8.07
CA GLY A 241 3.67 -11.69 6.75
C GLY A 241 3.21 -13.14 6.59
N GLY A 242 1.90 -13.38 6.50
CA GLY A 242 1.33 -14.65 6.08
C GLY A 242 1.26 -14.69 4.54
N PRO A 243 1.47 -15.84 3.88
CA PRO A 243 1.59 -15.90 2.43
C PRO A 243 0.26 -15.48 1.77
N ARG A 244 0.21 -14.28 1.16
CA ARG A 244 -0.86 -13.97 0.22
C ARG A 244 -0.50 -14.65 -1.10
N GLY A 245 -1.06 -15.85 -1.26
CA GLY A 245 -0.80 -16.78 -2.34
C GLY A 245 -0.83 -16.12 -3.71
N GLY A 246 0.29 -16.25 -4.42
CA GLY A 246 0.30 -16.20 -5.87
C GLY A 246 -0.64 -17.27 -6.41
N GLY A 247 -1.39 -16.91 -7.45
CA GLY A 247 -2.47 -17.71 -8.00
C GLY A 247 -2.07 -19.16 -8.28
N ALA A 248 -2.81 -20.09 -7.68
CA ALA A 248 -2.92 -21.43 -8.19
C ALA A 248 -3.91 -21.39 -9.36
N VAL A 249 -3.38 -21.13 -10.56
CA VAL A 249 -3.98 -21.62 -11.80
C VAL A 249 -4.05 -23.14 -11.67
N GLY A 250 -5.27 -23.64 -11.47
CA GLY A 250 -5.58 -25.03 -11.74
C GLY A 250 -5.47 -25.29 -13.23
N GLY A 251 -4.87 -26.42 -13.60
CA GLY A 251 -4.84 -26.90 -14.98
C GLY A 251 -3.59 -27.72 -15.30
N ASP A 252 -3.68 -29.02 -15.03
CA ASP A 252 -3.09 -30.09 -15.83
C ASP A 252 -1.61 -30.01 -16.23
N ARG A 253 -0.80 -30.76 -15.49
CA ARG A 253 0.18 -31.67 -16.11
C ARG A 253 0.40 -32.88 -15.22
N GLY A 254 -0.59 -33.78 -15.27
CA GLY A 254 -0.43 -35.16 -14.83
C GLY A 254 0.67 -35.83 -15.65
N GLY A 255 1.57 -36.52 -14.94
CA GLY A 255 2.64 -37.30 -15.54
C GLY A 255 2.13 -38.49 -16.34
N ARG A 256 2.88 -38.82 -17.39
CA ARG A 256 2.99 -40.18 -17.91
C ARG A 256 4.47 -40.47 -18.11
N GLY A 257 4.96 -41.45 -17.36
CA GLY A 257 6.29 -42.00 -17.53
C GLY A 257 6.40 -42.97 -18.71
N ARG A 258 7.64 -43.14 -19.17
CA ARG A 258 8.28 -44.28 -19.86
C ARG A 258 9.73 -43.80 -20.08
N GLY A 259 10.81 -44.41 -19.62
CA GLY A 259 11.09 -45.81 -19.31
C GLY A 259 12.18 -46.29 -20.30
N GLY A 260 13.37 -46.67 -19.81
CA GLY A 260 14.51 -47.27 -20.56
C GLY A 260 15.23 -46.29 -21.50
N ASP A 261 16.54 -46.30 -21.74
CA ASP A 261 17.51 -47.39 -21.73
C ASP A 261 18.95 -46.87 -21.53
N ARG A 262 19.78 -47.73 -20.95
CA ARG A 262 21.24 -47.64 -20.85
C ARG A 262 21.89 -48.30 -22.07
N GLY A 263 23.05 -47.81 -22.48
CA GLY A 263 24.01 -48.46 -23.39
C GLY A 263 24.62 -47.41 -24.30
N GLY A 264 25.89 -47.01 -24.23
CA GLY A 264 27.10 -47.77 -23.94
C GLY A 264 27.73 -48.18 -25.26
N ASP A 265 28.68 -47.39 -25.80
CA ASP A 265 29.80 -47.94 -26.57
C ASP A 265 30.92 -46.89 -26.78
N ARG A 266 32.16 -47.33 -26.52
CA ARG A 266 33.43 -46.68 -26.83
C ARG A 266 34.00 -47.44 -28.02
N GLY A 267 34.40 -46.77 -29.11
CA GLY A 267 35.03 -47.48 -30.23
C GLY A 267 35.84 -46.60 -31.17
N ASP A 268 37.14 -46.54 -30.88
CA ASP A 268 38.29 -46.11 -31.65
C ASP A 268 38.34 -46.58 -33.14
N ARG A 269 38.91 -45.73 -34.03
CA ARG A 269 39.66 -45.98 -35.29
C ARG A 269 39.40 -44.80 -36.25
N GLY A 270 40.35 -44.02 -36.76
CA GLY A 270 41.75 -44.28 -37.11
C GLY A 270 41.91 -44.11 -38.64
N GLY A 271 42.73 -43.16 -39.08
CA GLY A 271 43.46 -43.29 -40.37
C GLY A 271 43.18 -42.31 -41.53
N ARG A 272 44.03 -41.29 -41.65
CA ARG A 272 45.01 -41.07 -42.75
C ARG A 272 44.51 -40.90 -44.22
N GLY A 273 44.68 -39.67 -44.74
CA GLY A 273 45.56 -39.38 -45.90
C GLY A 273 44.97 -39.19 -47.32
N GLY A 274 45.52 -38.20 -48.05
CA GLY A 274 45.49 -38.06 -49.53
C GLY A 274 44.72 -36.83 -50.02
N ARG A 275 45.33 -35.66 -50.28
CA ARG A 275 46.08 -35.16 -51.48
C ARG A 275 45.30 -35.11 -52.81
N SER A 276 45.54 -33.99 -53.52
CA SER A 276 45.29 -33.66 -54.94
C SER A 276 43.87 -33.14 -55.25
N ALA A 277 43.65 -31.85 -55.52
CA ALA A 277 44.01 -31.05 -56.71
C ALA A 277 43.16 -31.42 -57.94
N GLU A 278 42.18 -30.59 -58.29
CA GLU A 278 41.85 -30.31 -59.70
C GLU A 278 41.11 -28.98 -59.86
N SER A 279 41.66 -28.16 -60.74
CA SER A 279 41.13 -26.93 -61.32
C SER A 279 40.05 -27.22 -62.35
N ALA A 280 39.02 -26.38 -62.47
CA ALA A 280 38.53 -25.86 -63.76
C ALA A 280 37.33 -24.91 -63.59
N ASN A 281 37.46 -23.75 -64.25
CA ASN A 281 36.49 -22.69 -64.57
C ASN A 281 35.86 -21.87 -63.43
#